data_AF-A0A965TNH4-F1
#
_entry.id   AF-A0A965TNH4-F1
#
_cell.length_a   1.000
_cell.length_b   1.000
_cell.length_c   1.000
_cell.angle_alpha   90.00
_cell.angle_beta   90.00
_cell.angle_gamma   90.00
#
_symmetry.space_group_name_H-M   'P 1'
#
loop_
_entity.id
_entity.type
_entity.pdbx_description
1 polymer ?
#
loop_
_entity_poly.entity_id
_entity_poly.type
_entity_poly.pdbx_seq_one_letter_code
_entity_poly.pdbx_strand_id
1 'polypeptide(L)'
;MISTQLIKLAQQQNWQTLPAEDSVYGLYNGYRFTVMEGKGFKAIFVSVAGITPENLAALQGWLVDNTRQLKLRNFELADNFLCVRLQESWRIRSAEQIEWFLAQLSGMLSQFELPADACAICGERSDKQGLLHGLFCALHPDCQDRETVDFTKSSEMEVVLENTTAESDVAQEADAVDSEEKANG
;
A
#
# COMPACT_ATOMS: atom_id res chain seq x y z
N MET A 1 -10.28 -16.53 -2.09
CA MET A 1 -10.08 -17.06 -0.73
C MET A 1 -9.01 -16.22 -0.06
N ILE A 2 -9.35 -15.53 1.03
CA ILE A 2 -8.44 -14.73 1.84
C ILE A 2 -7.27 -15.58 2.36
N SER A 3 -6.03 -15.12 2.19
CA SER A 3 -4.86 -15.85 2.72
C SER A 3 -4.83 -15.92 4.24
N THR A 4 -4.18 -16.96 4.76
CA THR A 4 -3.94 -17.14 6.20
C THR A 4 -3.28 -15.91 6.84
N GLN A 5 -2.43 -15.19 6.11
CA GLN A 5 -1.75 -14.00 6.62
C GLN A 5 -2.72 -12.83 6.82
N LEU A 6 -3.68 -12.63 5.91
CA LEU A 6 -4.73 -11.62 6.08
C LEU A 6 -5.71 -11.98 7.19
N ILE A 7 -6.05 -13.26 7.33
CA ILE A 7 -6.85 -13.75 8.47
C ILE A 7 -6.12 -13.48 9.78
N LYS A 8 -4.81 -13.76 9.85
CA LYS A 8 -3.98 -13.50 11.03
C LYS A 8 -3.92 -12.01 11.35
N LEU A 9 -3.71 -11.15 10.35
CA LEU A 9 -3.76 -9.70 10.53
C LEU A 9 -5.11 -9.28 11.11
N ALA A 10 -6.21 -9.80 10.56
CA ALA A 10 -7.53 -9.44 11.02
C ALA A 10 -7.78 -9.87 12.47
N GLN A 11 -7.31 -11.04 12.87
CA GLN A 11 -7.37 -11.50 14.27
C GLN A 11 -6.52 -10.63 15.20
N GLN A 12 -5.29 -10.30 14.79
CA GLN A 12 -4.36 -9.49 15.58
C GLN A 12 -4.89 -8.07 15.83
N GLN A 13 -5.52 -7.47 14.81
CA GLN A 13 -6.01 -6.10 14.86
C GLN A 13 -7.50 -5.99 15.22
N ASN A 14 -8.18 -7.12 15.49
CA ASN A 14 -9.63 -7.21 15.69
C ASN A 14 -10.43 -6.56 14.54
N TRP A 15 -10.02 -6.84 13.31
CA TRP A 15 -10.65 -6.38 12.08
C TRP A 15 -11.72 -7.35 11.59
N GLN A 16 -12.57 -6.85 10.71
CA GLN A 16 -13.64 -7.62 10.07
C GLN A 16 -13.16 -8.21 8.74
N THR A 17 -13.83 -9.27 8.29
CA THR A 17 -13.58 -9.92 7.00
C THR A 17 -14.76 -9.65 6.06
N LEU A 18 -14.49 -9.48 4.78
CA LEU A 18 -15.48 -9.45 3.69
C LEU A 18 -15.19 -10.62 2.76
N PRO A 19 -15.81 -11.79 3.01
CA PRO A 19 -15.53 -12.99 2.21
C PRO A 19 -15.86 -12.84 0.72
N ALA A 20 -16.87 -12.01 0.39
CA ALA A 20 -17.28 -11.77 -0.99
C ALA A 20 -16.22 -11.01 -1.81
N GLU A 21 -15.42 -10.18 -1.14
CA GLU A 21 -14.41 -9.30 -1.75
C GLU A 21 -12.97 -9.79 -1.48
N ASP A 22 -12.83 -10.98 -0.87
CA ASP A 22 -11.55 -11.52 -0.42
C ASP A 22 -10.68 -10.48 0.34
N SER A 23 -11.34 -9.71 1.22
CA SER A 23 -10.71 -8.58 1.90
C SER A 23 -10.95 -8.57 3.41
N VAL A 24 -10.14 -7.79 4.11
CA VAL A 24 -10.27 -7.49 5.54
C VAL A 24 -10.25 -5.99 5.75
N TYR A 25 -10.96 -5.48 6.75
CA TYR A 25 -11.01 -4.04 7.00
C TYR A 25 -11.13 -3.71 8.48
N GLY A 26 -10.59 -2.56 8.85
CA GLY A 26 -10.70 -2.06 10.21
C GLY A 26 -9.91 -0.78 10.45
N LEU A 27 -9.82 -0.41 11.72
CA LEU A 27 -9.13 0.79 12.16
C LEU A 27 -7.67 0.48 12.50
N TYR A 28 -6.77 1.36 12.10
CA TYR A 28 -5.36 1.35 12.51
C TYR A 28 -4.85 2.79 12.63
N ASN A 29 -4.33 3.16 13.81
CA ASN A 29 -3.88 4.53 14.11
C ASN A 29 -4.90 5.62 13.73
N GLY A 30 -6.19 5.36 13.94
CA GLY A 30 -7.28 6.29 13.61
C GLY A 30 -7.77 6.23 12.16
N TYR A 31 -6.98 5.69 11.23
CA TYR A 31 -7.34 5.55 9.83
C TYR A 31 -8.11 4.26 9.56
N ARG A 32 -9.02 4.31 8.59
CA ARG A 32 -9.83 3.17 8.14
C ARG A 32 -9.17 2.55 6.93
N PHE A 33 -8.75 1.30 7.08
CA PHE A 33 -8.07 0.57 6.04
C PHE A 33 -8.94 -0.59 5.54
N THR A 34 -8.82 -0.86 4.25
CA THR A 34 -9.22 -2.14 3.64
C THR A 34 -8.00 -2.76 3.02
N VAL A 35 -7.80 -4.06 3.24
CA VAL A 35 -6.69 -4.82 2.67
C VAL A 35 -7.23 -5.99 1.89
N MET A 36 -6.83 -6.06 0.62
CA MET A 36 -7.28 -7.07 -0.34
C MET A 36 -6.10 -7.87 -0.87
N GLU A 37 -6.38 -9.07 -1.34
CA GLU A 37 -5.40 -9.94 -1.98
C GLU A 37 -5.53 -9.90 -3.51
N GLY A 38 -4.39 -9.73 -4.18
CA GLY A 38 -4.30 -9.82 -5.63
C GLY A 38 -3.23 -10.81 -6.06
N LYS A 39 -3.15 -11.07 -7.37
CA LYS A 39 -2.16 -11.99 -7.92
C LYS A 39 -0.75 -11.40 -7.82
N GLY A 40 0.01 -11.86 -6.83
CA GLY A 40 1.38 -11.41 -6.56
C GLY A 40 1.47 -10.04 -5.89
N PHE A 41 0.42 -9.62 -5.18
CA PHE A 41 0.42 -8.40 -4.37
C PHE A 41 -0.64 -8.40 -3.27
N LYS A 42 -0.44 -7.56 -2.25
CA LYS A 42 -1.51 -7.10 -1.35
C LYS A 42 -1.88 -5.67 -1.71
N ALA A 43 -3.16 -5.36 -1.84
CA ALA A 43 -3.63 -3.99 -2.03
C ALA A 43 -4.15 -3.42 -0.72
N ILE A 44 -3.75 -2.20 -0.40
CA ILE A 44 -4.13 -1.49 0.82
C ILE A 44 -4.81 -0.19 0.40
N PHE A 45 -6.01 0.01 0.91
CA PHE A 45 -6.88 1.14 0.58
C PHE A 45 -7.10 2.00 1.82
N VAL A 46 -7.05 3.31 1.62
CA VAL A 46 -7.37 4.33 2.63
C VAL A 46 -7.96 5.54 1.93
N SER A 47 -8.99 6.16 2.54
CA SER A 47 -9.53 7.40 2.00
C SER A 47 -8.54 8.54 2.20
N VAL A 48 -8.41 9.40 1.20
CA VAL A 48 -7.64 10.64 1.23
C VAL A 48 -8.54 11.88 1.20
N ALA A 49 -9.83 11.72 1.48
CA ALA A 49 -10.77 12.85 1.49
C ALA A 49 -10.36 13.91 2.51
N GLY A 50 -10.52 15.18 2.13
CA GLY A 50 -10.11 16.32 2.94
C GLY A 50 -8.61 16.64 2.90
N ILE A 51 -7.79 15.90 2.15
CA ILE A 51 -6.39 16.27 1.92
C ILE A 51 -6.27 17.53 1.06
N THR A 52 -5.26 18.36 1.31
CA THR A 52 -4.93 19.48 0.43
C THR A 52 -4.16 18.99 -0.80
N PRO A 53 -4.23 19.70 -1.94
CA PRO A 53 -3.47 19.33 -3.14
C PRO A 53 -1.95 19.24 -2.89
N GLU A 54 -1.40 20.15 -2.07
CA GLU A 54 0.03 20.18 -1.75
C GLU A 54 0.45 18.94 -0.94
N ASN A 55 -0.36 18.56 0.06
CA ASN A 55 -0.09 17.39 0.89
C ASN A 55 -0.33 16.08 0.13
N LEU A 56 -1.28 16.05 -0.81
CA LEU A 56 -1.46 14.92 -1.72
C LEU A 56 -0.24 14.73 -2.61
N ALA A 57 0.27 15.80 -3.21
CA ALA A 57 1.50 15.75 -4.01
C ALA A 57 2.71 15.29 -3.18
N ALA A 58 2.84 15.76 -1.92
CA ALA A 58 3.88 15.31 -1.01
C ALA A 58 3.76 13.82 -0.66
N LEU A 59 2.55 13.32 -0.42
CA LEU A 59 2.27 11.90 -0.18
C LEU A 59 2.66 11.04 -1.39
N GLN A 60 2.32 11.46 -2.60
CA GLN A 60 2.72 10.77 -3.82
C GLN A 60 4.24 10.77 -4.00
N GLY A 61 4.90 11.91 -3.78
CA GLY A 61 6.36 12.03 -3.83
C GLY A 61 7.03 11.06 -2.85
N TRP A 62 6.54 11.00 -1.61
CA TRP A 62 7.02 10.04 -0.62
C TRP A 62 6.85 8.59 -1.07
N LEU A 63 5.70 8.22 -1.63
CA LEU A 63 5.46 6.86 -2.15
C LEU A 63 6.45 6.52 -3.28
N VAL A 64 6.68 7.45 -4.21
CA VAL A 64 7.65 7.30 -5.30
C VAL A 64 9.06 7.09 -4.74
N ASP A 65 9.52 8.00 -3.87
CA ASP A 65 10.88 7.99 -3.31
C ASP A 65 11.16 6.73 -2.48
N ASN A 66 10.13 6.17 -1.85
CA ASN A 66 10.25 5.01 -0.97
C ASN A 66 9.82 3.68 -1.62
N THR A 67 9.55 3.67 -2.94
CA THR A 67 9.08 2.50 -3.70
C THR A 67 9.87 1.23 -3.39
N ARG A 68 11.21 1.30 -3.48
CA ARG A 68 12.10 0.14 -3.29
C ARG A 68 12.11 -0.32 -1.84
N GLN A 69 12.17 0.62 -0.89
CA GLN A 69 12.21 0.31 0.54
C GLN A 69 10.92 -0.34 1.01
N LEU A 70 9.77 0.20 0.58
CA LEU A 70 8.44 -0.31 0.92
C LEU A 70 8.06 -1.53 0.06
N LYS A 71 8.83 -1.82 -0.99
CA LYS A 71 8.57 -2.85 -2.01
C LYS A 71 7.17 -2.66 -2.62
N LEU A 72 6.90 -1.44 -3.07
CA LEU A 72 5.67 -1.11 -3.78
C LEU A 72 5.73 -1.68 -5.19
N ARG A 73 4.62 -2.26 -5.64
CA ARG A 73 4.41 -2.62 -7.04
C ARG A 73 3.94 -1.39 -7.82
N ASN A 74 2.94 -0.69 -7.30
CA ASN A 74 2.45 0.60 -7.77
C ASN A 74 1.56 1.23 -6.70
N PHE A 75 1.09 2.45 -6.95
CA PHE A 75 -0.02 3.06 -6.23
C PHE A 75 -0.89 3.84 -7.21
N GLU A 76 -2.12 4.12 -6.78
CA GLU A 76 -3.16 4.74 -7.58
C GLU A 76 -4.06 5.59 -6.69
N LEU A 77 -4.56 6.69 -7.22
CA LEU A 77 -5.56 7.56 -6.59
C LEU A 77 -6.80 7.59 -7.46
N ALA A 78 -7.94 7.16 -6.90
CA ALA A 78 -9.22 7.16 -7.58
C ALA A 78 -10.34 7.29 -6.54
N ASP A 79 -11.39 8.05 -6.87
CA ASP A 79 -12.60 8.20 -6.04
C ASP A 79 -12.31 8.59 -4.59
N ASN A 80 -11.31 9.45 -4.34
CA ASN A 80 -10.80 9.83 -3.02
C ASN A 80 -10.19 8.70 -2.19
N PHE A 81 -9.72 7.62 -2.83
CA PHE A 81 -8.97 6.56 -2.18
C PHE A 81 -7.56 6.47 -2.74
N LEU A 82 -6.60 6.30 -1.85
CA LEU A 82 -5.27 5.81 -2.17
C LEU A 82 -5.28 4.29 -2.14
N CYS A 83 -4.94 3.67 -3.26
CA CYS A 83 -4.65 2.24 -3.38
C CYS A 83 -3.14 2.05 -3.48
N VAL A 84 -2.53 1.38 -2.50
CA VAL A 84 -1.12 0.98 -2.56
C VAL A 84 -1.03 -0.52 -2.74
N ARG A 85 -0.38 -0.97 -3.82
CA ARG A 85 -0.14 -2.39 -4.08
C ARG A 85 1.27 -2.75 -3.64
N LEU A 86 1.36 -3.58 -2.61
CA LEU A 86 2.61 -4.13 -2.10
C LEU A 86 3.00 -5.36 -2.90
N GLN A 87 4.20 -5.36 -3.48
CA GLN A 87 4.68 -6.49 -4.27
C GLN A 87 4.87 -7.75 -3.42
N GLU A 88 4.41 -8.88 -3.96
CA GLU A 88 4.65 -10.24 -3.45
C GLU A 88 5.17 -11.10 -4.61
N SER A 89 6.50 -11.13 -4.80
CA SER A 89 7.11 -11.97 -5.85
C SER A 89 7.05 -13.45 -5.47
N TRP A 90 8.06 -13.94 -4.73
CA TRP A 90 8.21 -15.35 -4.37
C TRP A 90 7.84 -15.65 -2.92
N ARG A 91 7.66 -14.61 -2.09
CA ARG A 91 7.31 -14.72 -0.68
C ARG A 91 6.11 -13.83 -0.37
N ILE A 92 5.06 -14.45 0.14
CA ILE A 92 3.87 -13.78 0.67
C ILE A 92 4.28 -12.97 1.91
N ARG A 93 3.74 -11.77 2.06
CA ARG A 93 3.99 -10.92 3.22
C ARG A 93 3.34 -11.50 4.45
N SER A 94 4.09 -11.49 5.55
CA SER A 94 3.53 -11.85 6.85
C SER A 94 2.58 -10.76 7.36
N ALA A 95 1.72 -11.11 8.31
CA ALA A 95 0.83 -10.14 8.95
C ALA A 95 1.61 -8.97 9.57
N GLU A 96 2.77 -9.25 10.16
CA GLU A 96 3.65 -8.25 10.77
C GLU A 96 4.25 -7.30 9.73
N GLN A 97 4.54 -7.79 8.51
CA GLN A 97 5.02 -6.94 7.41
C GLN A 97 3.92 -6.04 6.85
N ILE A 98 2.68 -6.52 6.85
CA ILE A 98 1.51 -5.71 6.45
C ILE A 98 1.26 -4.66 7.54
N GLU A 99 1.25 -5.04 8.81
CA GLU A 99 1.11 -4.14 9.95
C GLU A 99 2.19 -3.07 9.98
N TRP A 100 3.46 -3.45 9.79
CA TRP A 100 4.56 -2.48 9.68
C TRP A 100 4.31 -1.45 8.58
N PHE A 101 3.81 -1.89 7.42
CA PHE A 101 3.47 -0.97 6.35
C PHE A 101 2.29 -0.05 6.72
N LEU A 102 1.24 -0.56 7.38
CA LEU A 102 0.13 0.25 7.89
C LEU A 102 0.62 1.31 8.88
N ALA A 103 1.59 0.98 9.74
CA ALA A 103 2.22 1.93 10.64
C ALA A 103 3.00 3.02 9.90
N GLN A 104 3.80 2.67 8.89
CA GLN A 104 4.51 3.65 8.07
C GLN A 104 3.53 4.56 7.33
N LEU A 105 2.54 3.98 6.66
CA LEU A 105 1.56 4.73 5.89
C LEU A 105 0.75 5.67 6.79
N SER A 106 0.15 5.16 7.87
CA SER A 106 -0.63 6.00 8.80
C SER A 106 0.20 7.12 9.45
N GLY A 107 1.49 6.87 9.73
CA GLY A 107 2.41 7.91 10.18
C GLY A 107 2.57 9.04 9.16
N MET A 108 2.72 8.70 7.88
CA MET A 108 2.83 9.69 6.80
C MET A 108 1.52 10.41 6.51
N LEU A 109 0.38 9.70 6.55
CA LEU A 109 -0.93 10.32 6.43
C LEU A 109 -1.11 11.39 7.53
N SER A 110 -0.72 11.07 8.76
CA SER A 110 -0.78 12.04 9.86
C SER A 110 0.22 13.19 9.69
N GLN A 111 1.43 12.92 9.19
CA GLN A 111 2.44 13.96 8.94
C GLN A 111 2.00 14.93 7.84
N PHE A 112 1.29 14.45 6.82
CA PHE A 112 0.71 15.26 5.76
C PHE A 112 -0.70 15.77 6.10
N GLU A 113 -1.03 15.80 7.40
CA GLU A 113 -2.25 16.40 7.94
C GLU A 113 -3.55 15.85 7.32
N LEU A 114 -3.54 14.59 6.85
CA LEU A 114 -4.75 13.96 6.34
C LEU A 114 -5.73 13.67 7.49
N PRO A 115 -6.96 14.24 7.49
CA PRO A 115 -7.96 13.98 8.51
C PRO A 115 -8.45 12.53 8.47
N ALA A 116 -8.22 11.78 9.57
CA ALA A 116 -8.58 10.36 9.65
C ALA A 116 -10.11 10.10 9.73
N ASP A 117 -10.89 11.12 10.07
CA ASP A 117 -12.34 11.10 10.24
C ASP A 117 -13.08 11.90 9.15
N ALA A 118 -12.40 12.34 8.09
CA ALA A 118 -13.06 13.01 6.97
C ALA A 118 -13.94 12.04 6.16
N CYS A 119 -15.20 12.43 5.98
CA CYS A 119 -16.15 11.72 5.14
C CYS A 119 -15.60 11.59 3.71
N ALA A 120 -15.56 10.37 3.18
CA ALA A 120 -15.00 10.08 1.85
C ALA A 120 -15.70 10.83 0.70
N ILE A 121 -16.93 11.33 0.93
CA ILE A 121 -17.74 12.03 -0.08
C ILE A 121 -17.62 13.55 0.03
N CYS A 122 -17.73 14.13 1.22
CA CYS A 122 -17.75 15.59 1.40
C CYS A 122 -16.47 16.18 2.01
N GLY A 123 -15.57 15.36 2.55
CA GLY A 123 -14.35 15.79 3.24
C GLY A 123 -14.55 16.38 4.65
N GLU A 124 -15.79 16.63 5.07
CA GLU A 124 -16.07 17.06 6.44
C GLU A 124 -15.96 15.92 7.45
N ARG A 125 -15.62 16.26 8.69
CA ARG A 125 -15.52 15.29 9.79
C ARG A 125 -16.81 14.49 9.98
N SER A 126 -16.68 13.16 10.07
CA SER A 126 -17.75 12.20 10.33
C SER A 126 -17.37 11.25 11.46
N ASP A 127 -18.19 11.21 12.51
CA ASP A 127 -18.07 10.20 13.57
C ASP A 127 -18.69 8.84 13.15
N LYS A 128 -19.30 8.77 11.97
CA LYS A 128 -19.83 7.55 11.35
C LYS A 128 -18.86 6.97 10.33
N GLN A 129 -18.99 5.67 10.11
CA GLN A 129 -18.16 4.90 9.19
C GLN A 129 -19.00 3.89 8.42
N GLY A 130 -18.53 3.51 7.25
CA GLY A 130 -19.23 2.58 6.37
C GLY A 130 -18.31 2.03 5.30
N LEU A 131 -18.92 1.36 4.33
CA LEU A 131 -18.25 0.90 3.12
C LEU A 131 -18.74 1.77 1.95
N LEU A 132 -17.82 2.45 1.28
CA LEU A 132 -18.06 3.14 0.02
C LEU A 132 -17.32 2.35 -1.07
N HIS A 133 -18.04 1.86 -2.09
CA HIS A 133 -17.48 0.94 -3.10
C HIS A 133 -16.79 -0.30 -2.51
N GLY A 134 -17.28 -0.81 -1.37
CA GLY A 134 -16.65 -1.93 -0.65
C GLY A 134 -15.40 -1.56 0.16
N LEU A 135 -15.00 -0.28 0.18
CA LEU A 135 -13.85 0.23 0.93
C LEU A 135 -14.29 0.91 2.22
N PHE A 136 -13.64 0.53 3.32
CA PHE A 136 -13.93 1.04 4.66
C PHE A 136 -13.41 2.48 4.84
N CYS A 137 -14.32 3.40 5.16
CA CYS A 137 -14.01 4.82 5.30
C CYS A 137 -14.93 5.52 6.32
N ALA A 138 -14.58 6.76 6.67
CA ALA A 138 -15.53 7.62 7.37
C ALA A 138 -16.60 8.06 6.36
N LEU A 139 -17.86 8.02 6.77
CA LEU A 139 -18.98 8.25 5.87
C LEU A 139 -20.18 8.75 6.66
N HIS A 140 -20.67 9.93 6.30
CA HIS A 140 -21.96 10.40 6.76
C HIS A 140 -23.07 9.56 6.13
N PRO A 141 -24.07 9.09 6.91
CA PRO A 141 -25.21 8.36 6.37
C PRO A 141 -25.91 9.13 5.24
N ASP A 142 -26.06 10.45 5.40
CA ASP A 142 -26.77 11.31 4.45
C ASP A 142 -25.94 11.68 3.22
N CYS A 143 -24.65 11.31 3.17
CA CYS A 143 -23.79 11.58 2.02
C CYS A 143 -23.76 10.43 1.01
N GLN A 144 -24.20 9.23 1.37
CA GLN A 144 -24.02 8.02 0.55
C GLN A 144 -24.55 8.15 -0.89
N ASP A 145 -25.61 8.93 -1.09
CA ASP A 145 -26.25 9.15 -2.40
C ASP A 145 -25.92 10.52 -3.02
N ARG A 146 -24.94 11.26 -2.47
CA ARG A 146 -24.55 12.59 -2.96
C ARG A 146 -23.43 12.49 -3.99
N GLU A 147 -23.29 13.55 -4.78
CA GLU A 147 -22.13 13.73 -5.63
C GLU A 147 -20.86 13.90 -4.79
N THR A 148 -19.81 13.15 -5.15
CA THR A 148 -18.53 13.13 -4.46
C THR A 148 -17.72 14.38 -4.78
N VAL A 149 -17.26 15.08 -3.73
CA VAL A 149 -16.22 16.10 -3.86
C VAL A 149 -14.92 15.39 -4.14
N ASP A 150 -14.32 15.65 -5.29
CA ASP A 150 -13.09 14.99 -5.70
C ASP A 150 -11.85 15.76 -5.22
N PHE A 151 -11.15 15.17 -4.24
CA PHE A 151 -9.91 15.67 -3.64
C PHE A 151 -8.67 15.22 -4.43
N THR A 152 -8.85 14.43 -5.49
CA THR A 152 -7.80 13.82 -6.30
C THR A 152 -7.68 14.40 -7.72
N LYS A 153 -8.55 15.35 -8.11
CA LYS A 153 -8.59 15.95 -9.48
C LYS A 153 -7.26 16.45 -10.03
N SER A 154 -6.33 16.87 -9.18
CA SER A 154 -5.02 17.39 -9.61
C SER A 154 -3.99 16.28 -9.89
N SER A 155 -4.36 15.02 -9.69
CA SER A 155 -3.42 13.93 -9.37
C SER A 155 -3.66 12.64 -10.17
N GLU A 156 -4.33 12.69 -11.33
CA GLU A 156 -4.48 11.54 -12.24
C GLU A 156 -3.10 11.08 -12.76
N MET A 157 -2.36 10.32 -11.94
CA MET A 157 -1.04 9.81 -12.24
C MET A 157 -1.00 8.35 -11.83
N GLU A 158 -1.32 7.46 -12.77
CA GLU A 158 -1.10 6.03 -12.61
C GLU A 158 0.38 5.75 -12.87
N VAL A 159 1.16 5.55 -11.80
CA VAL A 159 2.60 5.28 -11.93
C VAL A 159 2.83 3.78 -11.94
N VAL A 160 3.04 3.22 -13.13
CA VAL A 160 3.52 1.85 -13.30
C VAL A 160 5.03 1.83 -13.06
N LEU A 161 5.45 1.31 -11.90
CA LEU A 161 6.86 1.22 -11.52
C LEU A 161 7.42 -0.09 -12.07
N GLU A 162 8.01 -0.05 -13.26
CA GLU A 162 8.66 -1.23 -13.87
C GLU A 162 9.89 -1.65 -13.06
N ASN A 163 9.88 -2.87 -12.52
CA ASN A 163 11.08 -3.51 -11.99
C ASN A 163 11.88 -4.08 -13.15
N THR A 164 12.98 -3.44 -13.52
CA THR A 164 14.01 -4.08 -14.36
C THR A 164 14.67 -5.18 -13.54
N THR A 165 14.32 -6.43 -13.82
CA THR A 165 15.04 -7.61 -13.35
C THR A 165 16.38 -7.68 -14.07
N ALA A 166 17.48 -7.50 -13.34
CA ALA A 166 18.81 -7.91 -13.78
C ALA A 166 19.16 -9.24 -13.10
N GLU A 167 18.78 -10.35 -13.74
CA GLU A 167 19.55 -11.60 -13.77
C GLU A 167 20.18 -11.60 -15.19
N SER A 168 21.43 -11.93 -15.46
CA SER A 168 22.37 -12.87 -14.86
C SER A 168 23.76 -12.64 -15.49
N ASP A 169 24.85 -12.93 -14.79
CA ASP A 169 25.90 -13.73 -15.42
C ASP A 169 26.71 -14.52 -14.38
N VAL A 170 26.64 -15.83 -14.56
CA VAL A 170 27.45 -16.85 -13.89
C VAL A 170 28.65 -17.08 -14.80
N ALA A 171 29.85 -16.93 -14.27
CA ALA A 171 31.03 -17.60 -14.80
C ALA A 171 31.78 -18.26 -13.65
N GLN A 172 31.51 -19.56 -13.48
CA GLN A 172 32.47 -20.50 -12.90
C GLN A 172 33.58 -20.70 -13.94
N GLU A 173 34.84 -20.59 -13.53
CA GLU A 173 35.89 -21.51 -13.97
C GLU A 173 36.81 -21.80 -12.79
N ALA A 174 36.94 -23.08 -12.51
CA ALA A 174 37.94 -23.64 -11.61
C ALA A 174 39.03 -24.31 -12.45
N ASP A 175 40.22 -24.37 -11.84
CA ASP A 175 41.23 -25.44 -11.91
C ASP A 175 42.54 -25.27 -12.71
N ALA A 176 43.61 -25.62 -11.97
CA ALA A 176 44.99 -26.03 -12.29
C ALA A 176 45.88 -25.05 -13.12
N VAL A 177 47.16 -24.83 -12.78
CA VAL A 177 48.25 -25.83 -12.78
C VAL A 177 49.43 -25.38 -11.88
N ASP A 178 49.96 -26.34 -11.15
CA ASP A 178 51.22 -26.38 -10.39
C ASP A 178 52.45 -26.56 -11.31
N SER A 179 53.66 -26.37 -10.75
CA SER A 179 54.99 -26.79 -11.23
C SER A 179 55.93 -25.75 -11.88
N GLU A 180 56.85 -25.28 -11.02
CA GLU A 180 58.33 -25.38 -11.13
C GLU A 180 59.18 -24.69 -12.22
N GLU A 181 60.23 -24.06 -11.67
CA GLU A 181 61.66 -24.04 -12.09
C GLU A 181 62.24 -22.97 -13.04
N LYS A 182 63.22 -22.26 -12.43
CA LYS A 182 64.59 -21.92 -12.90
C LYS A 182 64.89 -20.59 -13.62
N ALA A 183 65.72 -19.81 -12.91
CA ALA A 183 67.03 -19.27 -13.30
C ALA A 183 67.19 -17.82 -13.81
N ASN A 184 68.31 -17.24 -13.34
CA ASN A 184 69.05 -16.02 -13.74
C ASN A 184 68.61 -14.69 -13.11
N GLY A 185 69.45 -13.96 -12.37
CA GLY A 185 70.85 -14.12 -12.00
C GLY A 185 71.29 -12.99 -11.08
#